data_AF-A0A9P6K9H5-F1
#
_entry.id   AF-A0A9P6K9H5-F1
#
_cell.length_a   1.000
_cell.length_b   1.000
_cell.length_c   1.000
_cell.angle_alpha   90.00
_cell.angle_beta   90.00
_cell.angle_gamma   90.00
#
_symmetry.space_group_name_H-M   'P 1'
#
loop_
_entity.id
_entity.type
_entity.pdbx_description
1 polymer ?
#
loop_
_entity_poly.entity_id
_entity_poly.type
_entity_poly.pdbx_seq_one_letter_code
_entity_poly.pdbx_strand_id
1 'polypeptide(L)'
;MHRLLDFAGRNNHPQNMNKPLPEPLVDPDEGRIPIGEVVVVPIQGRDLPNRERFGKQDPFILFKLGNAAKRSSTDIRGGQRPRWKDDE
;
A
#
# COMPACT_ATOMS: atom_id res chain seq x y z
N MET A 1 15.62 35.79 -42.05
CA MET A 1 15.48 34.84 -43.17
C MET A 1 15.82 33.45 -42.67
N HIS A 2 15.01 32.46 -43.06
CA HIS A 2 15.16 30.99 -42.92
C HIS A 2 15.02 30.31 -41.55
N ARG A 3 13.93 29.53 -41.45
CA ARG A 3 13.73 28.37 -40.56
C ARG A 3 14.53 27.16 -41.09
N LEU A 4 15.03 26.35 -40.17
CA LEU A 4 15.06 24.87 -40.19
C LEU A 4 15.00 24.45 -38.70
N LEU A 5 13.82 24.08 -38.18
CA LEU A 5 13.34 22.70 -37.98
C LEU A 5 14.27 21.89 -37.10
N ASP A 6 13.80 21.53 -35.89
CA ASP A 6 14.01 20.19 -35.37
C ASP A 6 12.98 19.81 -34.28
N PHE A 7 12.27 18.73 -34.61
CA PHE A 7 11.63 17.72 -33.78
C PHE A 7 10.46 18.10 -32.85
N ALA A 8 9.26 17.88 -33.43
CA ALA A 8 8.26 16.94 -32.94
C ALA A 8 7.83 17.04 -31.46
N GLY A 9 6.64 17.63 -31.28
CA GLY A 9 5.53 16.84 -30.74
C GLY A 9 5.44 16.67 -29.23
N ARG A 10 5.59 17.75 -28.45
CA ARG A 10 4.93 17.81 -27.13
C ARG A 10 3.45 18.07 -27.35
N ASN A 11 2.66 17.00 -27.47
CA ASN A 11 1.21 17.07 -27.36
C ASN A 11 0.86 17.49 -25.92
N ASN A 12 0.78 18.80 -25.69
CA ASN A 12 0.00 19.37 -24.59
C ASN A 12 -1.48 19.14 -24.91
N HIS A 13 -1.99 17.97 -24.57
CA HIS A 13 -3.43 17.79 -24.44
C HIS A 13 -3.79 18.22 -23.01
N PRO A 14 -4.60 19.28 -22.80
CA PRO A 14 -5.16 19.54 -21.49
C PRO A 14 -6.00 18.32 -21.12
N GLN A 15 -5.65 17.66 -20.01
CA GLN A 15 -6.45 16.55 -19.51
C GLN A 15 -7.85 17.09 -19.25
N ASN A 16 -8.80 16.65 -20.06
CA ASN A 16 -10.21 16.95 -19.89
C ASN A 16 -10.61 16.49 -18.48
N MET A 17 -10.94 17.45 -17.60
CA MET A 17 -11.30 17.19 -16.20
C MET A 17 -12.59 16.39 -16.04
N ASN A 18 -13.26 16.04 -17.14
CA ASN A 18 -14.39 15.11 -17.19
C ASN A 18 -13.99 13.68 -17.59
N LYS A 19 -12.71 13.32 -17.56
CA LYS A 19 -12.35 11.90 -17.57
C LYS A 19 -12.81 11.33 -16.23
N PRO A 20 -13.73 10.33 -16.19
CA PRO A 20 -14.09 9.69 -14.94
C PRO A 20 -12.79 9.26 -14.26
N LEU A 21 -12.72 9.42 -12.94
CA LEU A 21 -11.62 8.84 -12.16
C LEU A 21 -11.37 7.43 -12.71
N PRO A 22 -10.11 7.03 -12.95
CA PRO A 22 -9.85 5.63 -13.31
C PRO A 22 -10.63 4.78 -12.32
N GLU A 23 -11.45 3.88 -12.85
CA GLU A 23 -12.39 3.06 -12.09
C GLU A 23 -11.74 2.60 -10.77
N PRO A 24 -12.49 2.62 -9.66
CA PRO A 24 -11.92 2.65 -8.31
C PRO A 24 -11.05 1.43 -8.05
N LEU A 25 -9.74 1.50 -8.36
CA LEU A 25 -8.76 0.42 -8.21
C LEU A 25 -9.41 -0.98 -8.24
N VAL A 26 -10.20 -1.25 -9.28
CA VAL A 26 -10.88 -2.53 -9.46
C VAL A 26 -9.77 -3.56 -9.50
N ASP A 27 -9.85 -4.57 -8.64
CA ASP A 27 -8.81 -5.59 -8.56
C ASP A 27 -8.65 -6.18 -9.97
N PRO A 28 -7.44 -6.29 -10.55
CA PRO A 28 -7.24 -6.86 -11.88
C PRO A 28 -7.81 -8.28 -12.05
N ASP A 29 -8.16 -8.95 -10.94
CA ASP A 29 -8.84 -10.25 -10.94
C ASP A 29 -10.35 -10.18 -10.61
N GLU A 30 -10.95 -8.99 -10.51
CA GLU A 30 -12.39 -8.82 -10.30
C GLU A 30 -13.17 -9.39 -11.50
N GLY A 31 -13.83 -10.54 -11.30
CA GLY A 31 -14.52 -11.31 -12.34
C GLY A 31 -13.85 -12.64 -12.71
N ARG A 32 -12.65 -12.94 -12.18
CA ARG A 32 -12.06 -14.28 -12.22
C ARG A 32 -12.45 -15.07 -10.97
N ILE A 33 -12.60 -16.39 -11.14
CA ILE A 33 -12.76 -17.30 -10.00
C ILE A 33 -11.43 -17.27 -9.22
N PRO A 34 -11.44 -16.95 -7.90
CA PRO A 34 -10.24 -17.02 -7.09
C PRO A 34 -9.62 -18.42 -7.15
N ILE A 35 -8.31 -18.49 -7.39
CA ILE A 35 -7.57 -19.77 -7.44
C ILE A 35 -7.46 -20.45 -6.05
N GLY A 36 -7.79 -19.71 -5.00
CA GLY A 36 -7.78 -20.16 -3.61
C GLY A 36 -7.93 -18.98 -2.65
N GLU A 37 -7.96 -19.28 -1.36
CA GLU A 37 -7.98 -18.29 -0.27
C GLU A 37 -6.67 -18.35 0.51
N VAL A 38 -6.12 -17.19 0.86
CA VAL A 38 -4.97 -17.08 1.75
C VAL A 38 -5.41 -16.37 3.03
N VAL A 39 -5.34 -17.08 4.15
CA VAL A 39 -5.64 -16.53 5.48
C VAL A 39 -4.31 -16.21 6.18
N VAL A 40 -4.14 -14.96 6.60
CA VAL A 40 -2.95 -14.50 7.34
C VAL A 40 -3.38 -14.06 8.73
N VAL A 41 -2.85 -14.71 9.76
CA VAL A 41 -3.10 -14.35 11.17
C VAL A 41 -1.79 -13.83 11.78
N PRO A 42 -1.64 -12.51 11.98
CA PRO A 42 -0.46 -11.98 12.65
C PRO A 42 -0.47 -12.35 14.13
N ILE A 43 0.62 -12.92 14.62
CA ILE A 43 0.75 -13.31 16.03
C ILE A 43 1.54 -12.27 16.82
N GLN A 44 2.86 -12.21 16.59
CA GLN A 44 3.78 -11.36 17.33
C GLN A 44 5.02 -11.01 16.51
N GLY A 45 5.67 -9.91 16.88
CA GLY A 45 7.00 -9.53 16.42
C GLY A 45 8.07 -9.80 17.49
N ARG A 46 9.32 -9.93 17.08
CA ARG A 46 10.46 -10.03 18.01
C ARG A 46 11.62 -9.19 17.52
N ASP A 47 12.29 -8.55 18.49
CA ASP A 47 13.54 -7.81 18.30
C ASP A 47 13.43 -6.74 17.20
N LEU A 48 12.28 -6.04 17.14
CA LEU A 48 12.12 -4.89 16.25
C LEU A 48 13.11 -3.79 16.65
N PRO A 49 13.85 -3.18 15.71
CA PRO A 49 14.74 -2.07 16.03
C PRO A 49 13.99 -0.97 16.76
N ASN A 50 14.50 -0.52 17.90
CA ASN A 50 13.94 0.66 18.55
C ASN A 50 14.44 1.92 17.83
N ARG A 51 13.52 2.64 17.21
CA ARG A 51 13.80 3.93 16.54
C ARG A 51 13.33 5.13 17.34
N GLU A 52 12.71 4.90 18.50
CA GLU A 52 12.21 5.96 19.36
C GLU A 52 13.27 6.42 20.37
N ARG A 53 13.41 7.74 20.55
CA ARG A 53 14.36 8.31 21.53
C ARG A 53 13.86 8.21 22.97
N PHE A 54 12.55 8.30 23.15
CA PHE A 54 11.87 8.18 24.45
C PHE A 54 10.60 7.37 24.26
N GLY A 55 10.34 6.43 25.17
CA GLY A 55 9.12 5.61 25.12
C GLY A 55 9.29 4.27 24.42
N LYS A 56 8.15 3.66 24.10
CA LYS A 56 8.04 2.42 23.34
C LYS A 56 7.30 2.74 22.05
N GLN A 57 7.88 2.31 20.92
CA GLN A 57 7.24 2.44 19.62
C GLN A 57 5.88 1.73 19.58
N ASP A 58 5.08 2.10 18.57
CA ASP A 58 3.72 1.62 18.30
C ASP A 58 3.67 0.80 16.98
N PRO A 59 4.06 -0.49 16.97
CA PRO A 59 4.18 -1.25 15.74
C PRO A 59 2.83 -1.68 15.15
N PHE A 60 2.78 -1.79 13.83
CA PHE A 60 1.66 -2.41 13.09
C PHE A 60 2.21 -3.18 11.88
N ILE A 61 1.38 -4.01 11.26
CA ILE A 61 1.70 -4.75 10.03
C ILE A 61 0.88 -4.21 8.86
N LEU A 62 1.52 -4.06 7.71
CA LEU A 62 0.87 -3.77 6.44
C LEU A 62 0.98 -5.01 5.53
N PHE A 63 -0.12 -5.71 5.33
CA PHE A 63 -0.23 -6.83 4.40
C PHE A 63 -0.47 -6.28 2.99
N LYS A 64 0.27 -6.79 2.00
CA LYS A 64 0.08 -6.46 0.59
C LYS A 64 0.08 -7.73 -0.25
N LEU A 65 -0.92 -7.88 -1.11
CA LEU A 65 -1.01 -8.97 -2.09
C LEU A 65 -1.60 -8.37 -3.38
N GLY A 66 -0.78 -8.29 -4.44
CA GLY A 66 -1.17 -7.58 -5.66
C GLY A 66 -1.55 -6.13 -5.37
N ASN A 67 -2.76 -5.74 -5.77
CA ASN A 67 -3.31 -4.40 -5.52
C ASN A 67 -4.06 -4.27 -4.19
N ALA A 68 -4.24 -5.38 -3.45
CA ALA A 68 -4.87 -5.36 -2.15
C ALA A 68 -3.87 -5.02 -1.04
N ALA A 69 -4.27 -4.13 -0.13
CA ALA A 69 -3.53 -3.84 1.09
C ALA A 69 -4.46 -3.83 2.31
N LYS A 70 -4.01 -4.42 3.41
CA LYS A 70 -4.71 -4.42 4.71
C LYS A 70 -3.74 -4.08 5.83
N ARG A 71 -4.21 -3.34 6.82
CA ARG A 71 -3.41 -2.94 8.00
C ARG A 71 -3.92 -3.68 9.23
N SER A 72 -3.03 -4.17 10.08
CA SER A 72 -3.41 -4.65 11.42
C SER A 72 -3.82 -3.49 12.33
N SER A 73 -4.37 -3.81 13.50
CA SER A 73 -4.34 -2.88 14.63
C SER A 73 -2.89 -2.48 14.96
N THR A 74 -2.74 -1.32 15.56
CA THR A 74 -1.46 -0.91 16.13
C THR A 74 -1.35 -1.51 17.53
N ASP A 75 -0.21 -2.13 17.85
CA ASP A 75 0.10 -2.51 19.23
C ASP A 75 0.67 -1.30 19.96
N ILE A 76 -0.20 -0.63 20.73
CA ILE A 76 0.11 0.62 21.41
C ILE A 76 1.15 0.36 22.50
N ARG A 77 2.30 1.01 22.38
CA ARG A 77 3.48 0.81 23.22
C ARG A 77 4.00 -0.64 23.15
N GLY A 78 3.83 -1.32 22.02
CA GLY A 78 4.31 -2.69 21.80
C GLY A 78 5.84 -2.83 21.81
N GLY A 79 6.56 -1.73 21.58
CA GLY A 79 8.02 -1.70 21.70
C GLY A 79 8.71 -2.64 20.71
N GLN A 80 9.67 -3.44 21.19
CA GLN A 80 10.43 -4.37 20.33
C GLN A 80 9.76 -5.75 20.18
N ARG A 81 8.69 -6.03 20.92
CA ARG A 81 8.03 -7.34 21.00
C ARG A 81 6.50 -7.20 20.92
N PRO A 82 5.97 -6.66 19.82
CA PRO A 82 4.55 -6.40 19.69
C PRO A 82 3.70 -7.68 19.53
N ARG A 83 2.41 -7.62 19.88
CA ARG A 83 1.41 -8.69 19.72
C ARG A 83 0.16 -8.17 19.02
N TRP A 84 -0.39 -8.96 18.09
CA TRP A 84 -1.58 -8.59 17.30
C TRP A 84 -2.68 -9.65 17.30
N LYS A 85 -2.37 -10.88 17.71
CA LYS A 85 -3.41 -11.85 18.04
C LYS A 85 -3.78 -11.64 19.49
N ASP A 86 -5.08 -11.49 19.76
CA ASP A 86 -5.58 -11.56 21.13
C ASP A 86 -5.28 -12.95 21.71
N ASP A 87 -4.73 -12.99 22.91
CA ASP A 87 -4.42 -14.23 23.63
C ASP A 87 -5.76 -14.87 24.09
N GLU A 88 -6.48 -15.56 23.20
CA GLU A 88 -7.40 -16.66 23.55
C GLU A 88 -6.67 -18.00 23.57
#